data_AF-A0A2K1X489-F1
#
_entry.id   AF-A0A2K1X489-F1
#
_cell.length_a   1.000
_cell.length_b   1.000
_cell.length_c   1.000
_cell.angle_alpha   90.00
_cell.angle_beta   90.00
_cell.angle_gamma   90.00
#
_symmetry.space_group_name_H-M   'P 1'
#
loop_
_entity.id
_entity.type
_entity.pdbx_description
1 polymer ?
#
loop_
_entity_poly.entity_id
_entity_poly.type
_entity_poly.pdbx_seq_one_letter_code
_entity_poly.pdbx_strand_id
1 'polypeptide(L)'
;MRASSTSFHFLESTSLSRGPVDISRSQLSIPRKLFFCRAKFGVSYKAIIINADSGIDGSFSSRVRVVPATLVAAEKEEAKAVLNLFLKKQGLSNAVAARTINKSDIFIDHLVSRLHSVHKSRYLVGRELTTLEIRDALIPYLESLREEHGSILVDLLENFPNPPGKEKPIGHVSPSHLTPESKKQRAVSRVSETGPAGQLPPHILYLIDLGMDLEQIKGITRKFPAFAYYSLERKIKPVVEFLLDLGIPKSDLPTVLTKRPQLCGISLSENLIPTMTFLENLGVDKRQWAKVIYRFPALLTYSRQKVEVTVDFLSEMGLSAESIGKILTRYPNIVSYNVDDKLRPTAEYFRSLGVDIAILLHRCPQTFGLSIEANLKPVTEFFLERGYSIEDIGTMISRYGALYTFSLAENVIPKWEFFLTMDYPKQELVKFPQYFGYSLEARIKPRYALVKEAGVKLLLNQVLSLSYHNFDKALKTKMKKMHSYRASSDTNSCQDLQPGIE
;
A
#
# COMPACT_ATOMS: atom_id res chain seq x y z
N MET A 1 -38.69 0.36 -49.65
CA MET A 1 -37.55 -0.44 -49.14
C MET A 1 -37.65 -0.49 -47.62
N ARG A 2 -37.40 -1.68 -47.06
CA ARG A 2 -37.26 -2.10 -45.63
C ARG A 2 -36.50 -1.06 -44.76
N ALA A 3 -36.57 -1.00 -43.42
CA ALA A 3 -37.22 -1.80 -42.37
C ALA A 3 -37.19 -1.06 -41.01
N SER A 4 -38.25 -1.28 -40.23
CA SER A 4 -38.30 -1.65 -38.80
C SER A 4 -37.77 -0.73 -37.67
N SER A 5 -38.72 -0.29 -36.84
CA SER A 5 -38.58 -0.09 -35.38
C SER A 5 -39.80 -0.73 -34.71
N THR A 6 -39.59 -1.63 -33.76
CA THR A 6 -40.66 -2.25 -32.96
C THR A 6 -40.27 -2.25 -31.48
N SER A 7 -41.04 -1.50 -30.71
CA SER A 7 -41.12 -1.52 -29.25
C SER A 7 -41.97 -2.71 -28.79
N PHE A 8 -41.66 -3.27 -27.60
CA PHE A 8 -42.48 -4.31 -26.97
C PHE A 8 -43.16 -3.81 -25.69
N HIS A 9 -44.35 -4.40 -25.49
CA HIS A 9 -45.46 -4.03 -24.62
C HIS A 9 -45.28 -4.29 -23.11
N PHE A 10 -46.02 -3.48 -22.35
CA PHE A 10 -46.41 -3.62 -20.96
C PHE A 10 -47.71 -4.44 -20.84
N LEU A 11 -47.87 -5.26 -19.78
CA LEU A 11 -49.16 -5.78 -19.31
C LEU A 11 -49.10 -6.13 -17.80
N GLU A 12 -49.93 -5.47 -17.00
CA GLU A 12 -50.44 -5.88 -15.68
C GLU A 12 -51.41 -7.08 -15.85
N SER A 13 -51.81 -7.93 -14.88
CA SER A 13 -52.22 -7.78 -13.46
C SER A 13 -52.44 -9.23 -12.93
N THR A 14 -52.31 -9.60 -11.65
CA THR A 14 -53.36 -9.62 -10.60
C THR A 14 -52.87 -10.40 -9.36
N SER A 15 -53.45 -10.09 -8.21
CA SER A 15 -53.18 -10.58 -6.85
C SER A 15 -53.96 -11.84 -6.45
N LEU A 16 -53.47 -12.65 -5.49
CA LEU A 16 -54.28 -13.43 -4.52
C LEU A 16 -53.44 -14.07 -3.39
N SER A 17 -54.14 -14.47 -2.32
CA SER A 17 -53.81 -14.52 -0.89
C SER A 17 -52.94 -15.68 -0.35
N ARG A 18 -52.48 -15.49 0.91
CA ARG A 18 -51.81 -16.44 1.81
C ARG A 18 -52.73 -17.58 2.31
N GLY A 19 -52.11 -18.74 2.58
CA GLY A 19 -52.59 -19.79 3.50
C GLY A 19 -51.44 -20.70 3.97
N PRO A 20 -51.46 -21.27 5.19
CA PRO A 20 -50.29 -21.86 5.85
C PRO A 20 -50.18 -23.38 5.59
N VAL A 21 -48.95 -23.93 5.64
CA VAL A 21 -48.72 -25.38 5.67
C VAL A 21 -47.94 -25.74 6.92
N ASP A 22 -48.58 -26.56 7.76
CA ASP A 22 -48.06 -27.25 8.92
C ASP A 22 -46.84 -28.12 8.58
N ILE A 23 -45.80 -28.06 9.42
CA ILE A 23 -44.74 -29.08 9.43
C ILE A 23 -44.82 -29.81 10.77
N SER A 24 -45.17 -31.08 10.68
CA SER A 24 -45.24 -32.04 11.77
C SER A 24 -43.88 -32.23 12.45
N ARG A 25 -43.91 -32.25 13.79
CA ARG A 25 -42.81 -32.67 14.65
C ARG A 25 -42.51 -34.15 14.44
N SER A 26 -41.30 -34.48 13.99
CA SER A 26 -40.68 -35.77 14.24
C SER A 26 -39.52 -35.58 15.22
N GLN A 27 -39.63 -36.20 16.40
CA GLN A 27 -38.52 -36.32 17.33
C GLN A 27 -37.47 -37.27 16.73
N LEU A 28 -36.29 -36.75 16.42
CA LEU A 28 -35.12 -37.58 16.12
C LEU A 28 -34.35 -37.85 17.42
N SER A 29 -34.33 -39.11 17.81
CA SER A 29 -33.50 -39.62 18.89
C SER A 29 -32.03 -39.67 18.43
N ILE A 30 -31.13 -39.12 19.22
CA ILE A 30 -29.68 -39.09 18.93
C ILE A 30 -29.06 -40.44 19.32
N PRO A 31 -28.33 -41.15 18.43
CA PRO A 31 -27.63 -42.37 18.79
C PRO A 31 -26.43 -42.09 19.72
N ARG A 32 -26.26 -42.95 20.74
CA ARG A 32 -25.18 -42.92 21.76
C ARG A 32 -23.72 -42.93 21.23
N LYS A 33 -23.48 -42.92 19.91
CA LYS A 33 -22.14 -43.04 19.31
C LYS A 33 -21.28 -41.78 19.42
N LEU A 34 -21.87 -40.58 19.49
CA LEU A 34 -21.13 -39.32 19.69
C LEU A 34 -20.52 -39.18 21.09
N PHE A 35 -21.14 -39.76 22.13
CA PHE A 35 -20.66 -39.65 23.51
C PHE A 35 -19.53 -40.62 23.88
N PHE A 36 -19.32 -41.69 23.11
CA PHE A 36 -18.33 -42.72 23.46
C PHE A 36 -16.86 -42.27 23.27
N CYS A 37 -16.60 -41.23 22.48
CA CYS A 37 -15.23 -40.71 22.28
C CYS A 37 -14.72 -39.83 23.44
N ARG A 38 -15.61 -39.21 24.24
CA ARG A 38 -15.19 -38.31 25.34
C ARG A 38 -14.61 -39.08 26.54
N ALA A 39 -15.16 -40.25 26.87
CA ALA A 39 -14.82 -40.95 28.12
C ALA A 39 -13.50 -41.75 28.07
N LYS A 40 -13.10 -42.28 26.89
CA LYS A 40 -11.85 -43.05 26.77
C LYS A 40 -10.63 -42.21 26.32
N PHE A 41 -10.83 -41.10 25.60
CA PHE A 41 -9.73 -40.40 24.93
C PHE A 41 -9.39 -39.02 25.52
N GLY A 42 -10.33 -38.34 26.20
CA GLY A 42 -10.04 -37.08 26.89
C GLY A 42 -9.05 -37.23 28.06
N VAL A 43 -9.00 -38.41 28.68
CA VAL A 43 -8.04 -38.76 29.73
C VAL A 43 -6.68 -39.15 29.12
N SER A 44 -6.67 -39.84 27.98
CA SER A 44 -5.44 -40.28 27.32
C SER A 44 -4.68 -39.13 26.63
N TYR A 45 -5.37 -38.11 26.10
CA TYR A 45 -4.72 -36.99 25.40
C TYR A 45 -4.10 -35.98 26.39
N LYS A 46 -4.75 -35.72 27.53
CA LYS A 46 -4.15 -34.92 28.62
C LYS A 46 -2.97 -35.60 29.28
N ALA A 47 -2.96 -36.94 29.36
CA ALA A 47 -1.84 -37.71 29.90
C ALA A 47 -0.60 -37.72 29.00
N ILE A 48 -0.71 -37.41 27.71
CA ILE A 48 0.42 -37.38 26.77
C ILE A 48 1.13 -36.00 26.76
N ILE A 49 0.49 -34.94 27.26
CA ILE A 49 1.01 -33.55 27.20
C ILE A 49 1.53 -33.02 28.56
N ILE A 50 1.35 -33.75 29.67
CA ILE A 50 1.80 -33.29 31.00
C ILE A 50 3.03 -34.09 31.45
N ASN A 51 4.21 -33.48 31.37
CA ASN A 51 5.27 -33.51 32.40
C ASN A 51 6.49 -32.68 31.95
N ALA A 52 6.48 -31.40 32.32
CA ALA A 52 7.66 -30.56 32.49
C ALA A 52 7.33 -29.50 33.53
N ASP A 53 7.26 -29.92 34.80
CA ASP A 53 7.62 -29.16 36.01
C ASP A 53 7.04 -29.84 37.25
N SER A 54 7.83 -30.69 37.89
CA SER A 54 7.88 -30.89 39.34
C SER A 54 8.88 -32.02 39.63
N GLY A 55 9.96 -31.70 40.34
CA GLY A 55 10.74 -32.71 41.04
C GLY A 55 9.97 -33.18 42.26
N ILE A 56 9.85 -34.50 42.43
CA ILE A 56 10.09 -35.31 43.63
C ILE A 56 9.48 -36.71 43.42
N ASP A 57 10.35 -37.71 43.57
CA ASP A 57 10.22 -39.12 43.96
C ASP A 57 9.04 -40.02 43.52
N GLY A 58 9.43 -41.16 42.92
CA GLY A 58 8.95 -42.47 43.42
C GLY A 58 7.83 -43.19 42.66
N SER A 59 8.24 -44.11 41.78
CA SER A 59 7.57 -45.39 41.42
C SER A 59 6.52 -45.45 40.28
N PHE A 60 6.88 -46.31 39.31
CA PHE A 60 6.07 -47.04 38.31
C PHE A 60 4.97 -46.30 37.55
N SER A 61 5.27 -45.88 36.31
CA SER A 61 4.33 -45.98 35.20
C SER A 61 5.05 -46.04 33.84
N SER A 62 4.46 -46.81 32.94
CA SER A 62 4.94 -47.24 31.63
C SER A 62 5.52 -46.12 30.76
N ARG A 63 6.58 -46.47 30.00
CA ARG A 63 7.21 -45.59 29.00
C ARG A 63 6.19 -45.15 27.93
N VAL A 64 5.50 -44.03 28.16
CA VAL A 64 4.72 -43.34 27.14
C VAL A 64 5.70 -42.56 26.26
N ARG A 65 5.93 -43.05 25.04
CA ARG A 65 6.72 -42.34 24.03
C ARG A 65 5.89 -41.14 23.55
N VAL A 66 6.35 -39.93 23.87
CA VAL A 66 5.68 -38.66 23.51
C VAL A 66 5.82 -38.41 22.02
N VAL A 67 4.71 -38.11 21.33
CA VAL A 67 4.70 -37.73 19.91
C VAL A 67 5.30 -36.32 19.77
N PRO A 68 6.28 -36.07 18.89
CA PRO A 68 6.90 -34.76 18.74
C PRO A 68 5.90 -33.66 18.39
N ALA A 69 6.00 -32.50 19.04
CA ALA A 69 5.09 -31.36 18.82
C ALA A 69 5.10 -30.84 17.36
N THR A 70 6.22 -31.01 16.66
CA THR A 70 6.37 -30.67 15.23
C THR A 70 5.56 -31.58 14.33
N LEU A 71 5.46 -32.87 14.67
CA LEU A 71 4.69 -33.88 13.94
C LEU A 71 3.20 -33.60 14.10
N VAL A 72 2.75 -33.30 15.33
CA VAL A 72 1.36 -32.92 15.60
C VAL A 72 0.97 -31.63 14.86
N ALA A 73 1.89 -30.66 14.75
CA ALA A 73 1.66 -29.44 13.99
C ALA A 73 1.53 -29.71 12.47
N ALA A 74 2.35 -30.60 11.91
CA ALA A 74 2.27 -30.99 10.50
C ALA A 74 0.97 -31.73 10.19
N GLU A 75 0.56 -32.68 11.04
CA GLU A 75 -0.71 -33.40 10.91
C GLU A 75 -1.91 -32.47 11.05
N LYS A 76 -1.82 -31.45 11.91
CA LYS A 76 -2.86 -30.43 12.08
C LYS A 76 -3.03 -29.59 10.81
N GLU A 77 -1.94 -29.19 10.15
CA GLU A 77 -2.01 -28.47 8.88
C GLU A 77 -2.54 -29.36 7.74
N GLU A 78 -2.15 -30.63 7.71
CA GLU A 78 -2.67 -31.57 6.71
C GLU A 78 -4.17 -31.86 6.92
N ALA A 79 -4.61 -32.05 8.17
CA ALA A 79 -6.03 -32.21 8.49
C ALA A 79 -6.88 -30.98 8.09
N LYS A 80 -6.33 -29.77 8.25
CA LYS A 80 -6.96 -28.54 7.74
C LYS A 80 -7.04 -28.53 6.22
N ALA A 81 -5.98 -28.96 5.52
CA ALA A 81 -5.98 -29.04 4.06
C ALA A 81 -7.03 -30.04 3.55
N VAL A 82 -7.16 -31.20 4.19
CA VAL A 82 -8.18 -32.20 3.88
C VAL A 82 -9.59 -31.66 4.13
N LEU A 83 -9.82 -31.01 5.27
CA LEU A 83 -11.11 -30.39 5.58
C LEU A 83 -11.46 -29.27 4.58
N ASN A 84 -10.49 -28.46 4.19
CA ASN A 84 -10.69 -27.40 3.19
C ASN A 84 -11.10 -27.95 1.84
N LEU A 85 -10.38 -28.97 1.35
CA LEU A 85 -10.70 -29.62 0.08
C LEU A 85 -12.09 -30.28 0.15
N PHE A 86 -12.44 -30.90 1.28
CA PHE A 86 -13.75 -31.49 1.50
C PHE A 86 -14.88 -30.46 1.45
N LEU A 87 -14.74 -29.34 2.16
CA LEU A 87 -15.74 -28.26 2.19
C LEU A 87 -15.93 -27.62 0.81
N LYS A 88 -14.84 -27.42 0.05
CA LYS A 88 -14.93 -26.94 -1.34
C LYS A 88 -15.66 -27.93 -2.25
N LYS A 89 -15.42 -29.24 -2.09
CA LYS A 89 -16.14 -30.29 -2.82
C LYS A 89 -17.65 -30.30 -2.49
N GLN A 90 -18.05 -29.78 -1.33
CA GLN A 90 -19.46 -29.59 -0.96
C GLN A 90 -20.07 -28.28 -1.53
N GLY A 91 -19.34 -27.53 -2.36
CA GLY A 91 -19.84 -26.32 -3.01
C GLY A 91 -19.65 -25.03 -2.19
N LEU A 92 -18.92 -25.06 -1.07
CA LEU A 92 -18.60 -23.84 -0.33
C LEU A 92 -17.57 -22.99 -1.09
N SER A 93 -17.78 -21.67 -1.08
CA SER A 93 -16.80 -20.74 -1.62
C SER A 93 -15.48 -20.79 -0.84
N ASN A 94 -14.37 -20.50 -1.52
CA ASN A 94 -13.03 -20.46 -0.92
C ASN A 94 -12.97 -19.59 0.35
N ALA A 95 -13.72 -18.48 0.37
CA ALA A 95 -13.76 -17.56 1.50
C ALA A 95 -14.60 -18.06 2.69
N VAL A 96 -15.62 -18.89 2.45
CA VAL A 96 -16.45 -19.48 3.52
C VAL A 96 -15.72 -20.68 4.12
N ALA A 97 -15.17 -21.58 3.29
CA ALA A 97 -14.40 -22.73 3.76
C ALA A 97 -13.20 -22.30 4.64
N ALA A 98 -12.46 -21.27 4.23
CA ALA A 98 -11.34 -20.74 5.02
C ALA A 98 -11.81 -20.12 6.35
N ARG A 99 -12.96 -19.44 6.37
CA ARG A 99 -13.54 -18.87 7.60
C ARG A 99 -13.99 -19.96 8.58
N THR A 100 -14.65 -21.00 8.09
CA THR A 100 -15.10 -22.13 8.90
C THR A 100 -13.93 -22.86 9.52
N ILE A 101 -12.85 -23.16 8.77
CA ILE A 101 -11.66 -23.82 9.30
C ILE A 101 -11.00 -23.00 10.42
N ASN A 102 -10.88 -21.69 10.24
CA ASN A 102 -10.28 -20.80 11.24
C ASN A 102 -11.08 -20.70 12.55
N LYS A 103 -12.36 -21.10 12.54
CA LYS A 103 -13.21 -21.16 13.74
C LYS A 103 -13.33 -22.56 14.32
N SER A 104 -12.85 -23.58 13.61
CA SER A 104 -13.07 -25.00 13.94
C SER A 104 -11.87 -25.65 14.63
N ASP A 105 -11.03 -24.90 15.35
CA ASP A 105 -9.78 -25.41 15.94
C ASP A 105 -9.99 -26.66 16.83
N ILE A 106 -11.07 -26.68 17.60
CA ILE A 106 -11.44 -27.80 18.48
C ILE A 106 -11.81 -29.04 17.65
N PHE A 107 -12.50 -28.84 16.52
CA PHE A 107 -12.83 -29.93 15.61
C PHE A 107 -11.58 -30.45 14.88
N ILE A 108 -10.64 -29.57 14.52
CA ILE A 108 -9.35 -29.97 13.95
C ILE A 108 -8.55 -30.83 14.94
N ASP A 109 -8.53 -30.46 16.22
CA ASP A 109 -7.88 -31.28 17.26
C ASP A 109 -8.57 -32.64 17.44
N HIS A 110 -9.88 -32.72 17.22
CA HIS A 110 -10.63 -33.98 17.16
C HIS A 110 -10.25 -34.82 15.93
N LEU A 111 -10.05 -34.23 14.76
CA LEU A 111 -9.57 -34.96 13.57
C LEU A 111 -8.17 -35.55 13.80
N VAL A 112 -7.26 -34.81 14.43
CA VAL A 112 -5.92 -35.31 14.80
C VAL A 112 -6.03 -36.45 15.81
N SER A 113 -6.90 -36.32 16.82
CA SER A 113 -7.17 -37.40 17.78
C SER A 113 -7.69 -38.67 17.10
N ARG A 114 -8.49 -38.53 16.03
CA ARG A 114 -8.93 -39.67 15.22
C ARG A 114 -7.80 -40.31 14.43
N LEU A 115 -6.90 -39.54 13.83
CA LEU A 115 -5.70 -40.08 13.16
C LEU A 115 -4.86 -40.94 14.12
N HIS A 116 -4.68 -40.45 15.35
CA HIS A 116 -3.94 -41.16 16.41
C HIS A 116 -4.61 -42.47 16.83
N SER A 117 -5.95 -42.51 16.77
CA SER A 117 -6.72 -43.73 17.03
C SER A 117 -6.65 -44.73 15.88
N VAL A 118 -6.70 -44.27 14.63
CA VAL A 118 -6.73 -45.15 13.43
C VAL A 118 -5.35 -45.73 13.15
N HIS A 119 -4.29 -44.93 13.32
CA HIS A 119 -2.92 -45.34 12.99
C HIS A 119 -2.04 -45.56 14.22
N LYS A 120 -2.60 -46.07 15.33
CA LYS A 120 -1.90 -46.28 16.61
C LYS A 120 -0.53 -46.96 16.45
N SER A 121 -0.41 -47.95 15.57
CA SER A 121 0.84 -48.67 15.31
C SER A 121 1.94 -47.81 14.66
N ARG A 122 1.58 -46.80 13.85
CA ARG A 122 2.53 -45.86 13.21
C ARG A 122 3.15 -44.91 14.24
N TYR A 123 2.34 -44.43 15.17
CA TYR A 123 2.82 -43.55 16.25
C TYR A 123 3.71 -44.28 17.25
N LEU A 124 3.47 -45.58 17.50
CA LEU A 124 4.33 -46.40 18.37
C LEU A 124 5.77 -46.51 17.83
N VAL A 125 5.95 -46.46 16.51
CA VAL A 125 7.28 -46.47 15.87
C VAL A 125 7.82 -45.08 15.55
N GLY A 126 7.09 -44.01 15.88
CA GLY A 126 7.50 -42.62 15.62
C GLY A 126 7.52 -42.23 14.14
N ARG A 127 6.73 -42.90 13.31
CA ARG A 127 6.65 -42.65 11.87
C ARG A 127 5.55 -41.61 11.58
N GLU A 128 5.88 -40.63 10.75
CA GLU A 128 4.92 -39.67 10.21
C GLU A 128 3.92 -40.33 9.25
N LEU A 129 2.65 -39.91 9.34
CA LEU A 129 1.64 -40.31 8.36
C LEU A 129 1.87 -39.59 7.04
N THR A 130 1.70 -40.32 5.94
CA THR A 130 1.65 -39.70 4.62
C THR A 130 0.34 -38.94 4.41
N THR A 131 0.33 -37.94 3.53
CA THR A 131 -0.89 -37.24 3.09
C THR A 131 -2.00 -38.22 2.66
N LEU A 132 -1.63 -39.34 2.01
CA LEU A 132 -2.61 -40.34 1.57
C LEU A 132 -3.23 -41.08 2.76
N GLU A 133 -2.42 -41.53 3.73
CA GLU A 133 -2.91 -42.16 4.97
C GLU A 133 -3.85 -41.22 5.75
N ILE A 134 -3.53 -39.93 5.82
CA ILE A 134 -4.38 -38.91 6.47
C ILE A 134 -5.70 -38.74 5.73
N ARG A 135 -5.68 -38.68 4.39
CA ARG A 135 -6.88 -38.52 3.56
C ARG A 135 -7.80 -39.73 3.67
N ASP A 136 -7.25 -40.94 3.58
CA ASP A 136 -8.00 -42.20 3.63
C ASP A 136 -8.67 -42.40 4.99
N ALA A 137 -8.06 -41.89 6.07
CA ALA A 137 -8.64 -41.95 7.41
C ALA A 137 -9.72 -40.88 7.66
N LEU A 138 -9.57 -39.68 7.10
CA LEU A 138 -10.45 -38.54 7.42
C LEU A 138 -11.64 -38.39 6.46
N ILE A 139 -11.48 -38.66 5.16
CA ILE A 139 -12.55 -38.44 4.17
C ILE A 139 -13.81 -39.26 4.49
N PRO A 140 -13.74 -40.58 4.77
CA PRO A 140 -14.94 -41.38 5.07
C PRO A 140 -15.68 -40.88 6.32
N TYR A 141 -14.93 -40.38 7.31
CA TYR A 141 -15.52 -39.80 8.52
C TYR A 141 -16.27 -38.49 8.23
N LEU A 142 -15.68 -37.61 7.41
CA LEU A 142 -16.32 -36.35 7.00
C LEU A 142 -17.56 -36.60 6.11
N GLU A 143 -17.53 -37.62 5.25
CA GLU A 143 -18.67 -38.03 4.45
C GLU A 143 -19.83 -38.55 5.32
N SER A 144 -19.53 -39.37 6.32
CA SER A 144 -20.52 -39.83 7.31
C SER A 144 -21.11 -38.67 8.12
N LEU A 145 -20.29 -37.69 8.53
CA LEU A 145 -20.74 -36.51 9.28
C LEU A 145 -21.68 -35.63 8.43
N ARG A 146 -21.40 -35.53 7.13
CA ARG A 146 -22.26 -34.82 6.17
C ARG A 146 -23.58 -35.56 5.96
N GLU A 147 -23.57 -36.87 5.82
CA GLU A 147 -24.79 -37.68 5.69
C GLU A 147 -25.70 -37.52 6.93
N GLU A 148 -25.11 -37.39 8.12
CA GLU A 148 -25.85 -37.22 9.37
C GLU A 148 -26.38 -35.79 9.59
N HIS A 149 -25.66 -34.76 9.16
CA HIS A 149 -25.96 -33.36 9.53
C HIS A 149 -26.26 -32.41 8.36
N GLY A 150 -26.12 -32.86 7.11
CA GLY A 150 -26.55 -32.14 5.91
C GLY A 150 -26.14 -30.67 5.88
N SER A 151 -27.13 -29.77 5.88
CA SER A 151 -26.95 -28.31 5.80
C SER A 151 -26.40 -27.65 7.07
N ILE A 152 -26.43 -28.33 8.22
CA ILE A 152 -25.99 -27.80 9.53
C ILE A 152 -24.49 -28.11 9.76
N LEU A 153 -23.84 -28.81 8.83
CA LEU A 153 -22.45 -29.24 8.95
C LEU A 153 -21.51 -28.07 9.30
N VAL A 154 -21.65 -26.92 8.64
CA VAL A 154 -20.80 -25.74 8.90
C VAL A 154 -20.97 -25.23 10.33
N ASP A 155 -22.20 -25.14 10.82
CA ASP A 155 -22.48 -24.68 12.18
C ASP A 155 -22.00 -25.69 13.23
N LEU A 156 -22.04 -26.99 12.92
CA LEU A 156 -21.50 -28.03 13.78
C LEU A 156 -19.97 -27.98 13.86
N LEU A 157 -19.31 -27.72 12.74
CA LEU A 157 -17.85 -27.57 12.69
C LEU A 157 -17.40 -26.34 13.51
N GLU A 158 -18.10 -25.22 13.36
CA GLU A 158 -17.78 -23.97 14.08
C GLU A 158 -18.09 -24.03 15.59
N ASN A 159 -19.11 -24.80 16.00
CA ASN A 159 -19.56 -24.89 17.40
C ASN A 159 -19.20 -26.22 18.09
N PHE A 160 -18.33 -27.05 17.49
CA PHE A 160 -17.95 -28.34 18.05
C PHE A 160 -17.37 -28.18 19.47
N PRO A 161 -17.87 -28.92 20.49
CA PRO A 161 -18.77 -30.08 20.43
C PRO A 161 -20.26 -29.80 20.72
N ASN A 162 -20.66 -28.53 20.89
CA ASN A 162 -21.99 -28.13 21.34
C ASN A 162 -22.77 -27.40 20.22
N PRO A 163 -23.41 -28.13 19.29
CA PRO A 163 -24.26 -27.51 18.27
C PRO A 163 -25.50 -26.84 18.91
N PRO A 164 -26.07 -25.79 18.27
CA PRO A 164 -27.13 -25.00 18.87
C PRO A 164 -28.43 -25.79 19.01
N GLY A 165 -28.83 -26.04 20.26
CA GLY A 165 -30.12 -26.65 20.60
C GLY A 165 -30.27 -27.02 22.07
N LYS A 166 -30.56 -26.04 22.94
CA LYS A 166 -31.51 -26.06 24.10
C LYS A 166 -31.23 -24.89 25.06
N GLU A 167 -32.29 -24.15 25.39
CA GLU A 167 -32.33 -22.96 26.25
C GLU A 167 -32.23 -23.26 27.78
N LYS A 168 -31.85 -22.19 28.51
CA LYS A 168 -32.15 -21.75 29.91
C LYS A 168 -31.02 -21.80 30.95
N PRO A 169 -31.03 -20.92 31.99
CA PRO A 169 -31.69 -19.61 32.14
C PRO A 169 -30.69 -18.45 32.32
N ILE A 170 -31.22 -17.24 32.19
CA ILE A 170 -30.56 -15.94 32.28
C ILE A 170 -29.80 -15.80 33.61
N GLY A 171 -28.48 -15.79 33.53
CA GLY A 171 -27.59 -15.19 34.52
C GLY A 171 -26.76 -14.15 33.80
N HIS A 172 -26.97 -12.88 34.14
CA HIS A 172 -26.19 -11.74 33.64
C HIS A 172 -24.69 -12.02 33.75
N VAL A 173 -24.04 -12.26 32.61
CA VAL A 173 -22.63 -11.91 32.41
C VAL A 173 -22.54 -11.29 31.02
N SER A 174 -22.21 -10.00 31.00
CA SER A 174 -22.19 -9.14 29.83
C SER A 174 -21.45 -9.76 28.63
N PRO A 175 -21.99 -9.64 27.40
CA PRO A 175 -21.29 -10.10 26.21
C PRO A 175 -20.05 -9.22 25.98
N SER A 176 -18.85 -9.80 26.05
CA SER A 176 -17.64 -9.11 25.59
C SER A 176 -17.66 -9.04 24.06
N HIS A 177 -18.31 -8.00 23.54
CA HIS A 177 -18.18 -7.55 22.16
C HIS A 177 -16.72 -7.14 21.90
N LEU A 178 -15.90 -8.04 21.33
CA LEU A 178 -14.58 -7.65 20.83
C LEU A 178 -14.75 -7.00 19.44
N THR A 179 -14.91 -5.68 19.44
CA THR A 179 -14.95 -4.80 18.26
C THR A 179 -13.61 -4.85 17.47
N PRO A 180 -13.55 -4.45 16.19
CA PRO A 180 -12.27 -4.27 15.47
C PRO A 180 -11.28 -3.37 16.22
N GLU A 181 -11.79 -2.42 17.01
CA GLU A 181 -11.04 -1.59 17.95
C GLU A 181 -10.27 -2.42 18.98
N SER A 182 -10.89 -3.46 19.54
CA SER A 182 -10.27 -4.35 20.53
C SER A 182 -9.08 -5.14 19.97
N LYS A 183 -9.12 -5.56 18.70
CA LYS A 183 -7.99 -6.25 18.04
C LYS A 183 -6.81 -5.31 17.81
N LYS A 184 -7.08 -4.07 17.41
CA LYS A 184 -6.05 -3.02 17.28
C LYS A 184 -5.43 -2.68 18.63
N GLN A 185 -6.27 -2.46 19.64
CA GLN A 185 -5.83 -2.17 21.01
C GLN A 185 -4.96 -3.30 21.56
N ARG A 186 -5.37 -4.57 21.42
CA ARG A 186 -4.58 -5.72 21.83
C ARG A 186 -3.23 -5.83 21.12
N ALA A 187 -3.20 -5.58 19.80
CA ALA A 187 -1.95 -5.58 19.05
C ALA A 187 -1.00 -4.47 19.52
N VAL A 188 -1.52 -3.27 19.81
CA VAL A 188 -0.73 -2.15 20.34
C VAL A 188 -0.25 -2.41 21.77
N SER A 189 -1.08 -3.04 22.62
CA SER A 189 -0.66 -3.47 23.96
C SER A 189 0.52 -4.43 23.88
N ARG A 190 0.50 -5.40 22.98
CA ARG A 190 1.59 -6.36 22.76
C ARG A 190 2.94 -5.73 22.42
N VAL A 191 2.94 -4.56 21.77
CA VAL A 191 4.17 -3.80 21.48
C VAL A 191 4.79 -3.24 22.76
N SER A 192 3.97 -2.99 23.78
CA SER A 192 4.37 -2.40 25.07
C SER A 192 4.40 -3.42 26.21
N GLU A 193 3.92 -4.64 25.98
CA GLU A 193 3.91 -5.72 26.96
C GLU A 193 5.35 -6.11 27.30
N THR A 194 5.76 -5.82 28.53
CA THR A 194 7.01 -6.28 29.09
C THR A 194 6.83 -7.70 29.63
N GLY A 195 7.74 -8.60 29.28
CA GLY A 195 7.71 -9.98 29.79
C GLY A 195 7.96 -10.05 31.31
N PRO A 196 7.99 -11.26 31.90
CA PRO A 196 8.23 -11.46 33.33
C PRO A 196 9.52 -10.80 33.86
N ALA A 197 10.50 -10.57 32.98
CA ALA A 197 11.77 -9.91 33.26
C ALA A 197 11.78 -8.39 32.98
N GLY A 198 10.63 -7.77 32.71
CA GLY A 198 10.52 -6.33 32.42
C GLY A 198 11.01 -5.89 31.03
N GLN A 199 11.42 -6.84 30.17
CA GLN A 199 11.98 -6.54 28.85
C GLN A 199 10.92 -6.52 27.75
N LEU A 200 11.07 -5.61 26.78
CA LEU A 200 10.24 -5.55 25.58
C LEU A 200 10.43 -6.79 24.69
N PRO A 201 9.46 -7.14 23.84
CA PRO A 201 9.58 -8.29 22.96
C PRO A 201 10.81 -8.18 22.04
N PRO A 202 11.51 -9.30 21.70
CA PRO A 202 12.77 -9.25 20.94
C PRO A 202 12.68 -8.54 19.60
N HIS A 203 11.56 -8.70 18.88
CA HIS A 203 11.32 -8.01 17.62
C HIS A 203 11.19 -6.49 17.79
N ILE A 204 10.68 -6.01 18.92
CA ILE A 204 10.59 -4.59 19.25
C ILE A 204 11.97 -4.04 19.57
N LEU A 205 12.76 -4.75 20.38
CA LEU A 205 14.15 -4.37 20.67
C LEU A 205 15.00 -4.28 19.40
N TYR A 206 14.84 -5.23 18.48
CA TYR A 206 15.51 -5.19 17.19
C TYR A 206 15.12 -3.95 16.36
N LEU A 207 13.82 -3.63 16.28
CA LEU A 207 13.36 -2.43 15.58
C LEU A 207 13.90 -1.14 16.23
N ILE A 208 14.06 -1.12 17.56
CA ILE A 208 14.70 -0.01 18.28
C ILE A 208 16.19 0.11 17.92
N ASP A 209 16.92 -1.01 17.83
CA ASP A 209 18.32 -1.00 17.34
C ASP A 209 18.45 -0.52 15.89
N LEU A 210 17.41 -0.71 15.07
CA LEU A 210 17.32 -0.13 13.73
C LEU A 210 17.04 1.38 13.72
N GLY A 211 16.88 2.02 14.88
CA GLY A 211 16.64 3.45 15.02
C GLY A 211 15.17 3.85 15.04
N MET A 212 14.25 2.92 15.30
CA MET A 212 12.84 3.24 15.50
C MET A 212 12.52 3.54 16.97
N ASP A 213 11.64 4.49 17.22
CA ASP A 213 11.08 4.68 18.57
C ASP A 213 9.81 3.84 18.79
N LEU A 214 9.43 3.68 20.06
CA LEU A 214 8.28 2.86 20.44
C LEU A 214 6.95 3.42 19.89
N GLU A 215 6.81 4.74 19.76
CA GLU A 215 5.58 5.35 19.23
C GLU A 215 5.46 5.18 17.71
N GLN A 216 6.57 5.18 16.97
CA GLN A 216 6.61 4.80 15.55
C GLN A 216 6.14 3.35 15.38
N ILE A 217 6.65 2.42 16.19
CA ILE A 217 6.27 0.99 16.10
C ILE A 217 4.79 0.79 16.47
N LYS A 218 4.29 1.47 17.51
CA LYS A 218 2.86 1.50 17.82
C LYS A 218 2.06 2.12 16.68
N GLY A 219 2.54 3.19 16.06
CA GLY A 219 1.92 3.85 14.90
C GLY A 219 1.75 2.89 13.71
N ILE A 220 2.78 2.09 13.41
CA ILE A 220 2.70 1.01 12.43
C ILE A 220 1.64 -0.01 12.83
N THR A 221 1.66 -0.46 14.08
CA THR A 221 0.74 -1.48 14.58
C THR A 221 -0.72 -1.01 14.59
N ARG A 222 -0.97 0.29 14.86
CA ARG A 222 -2.31 0.90 14.75
C ARG A 222 -2.83 0.83 13.31
N LYS A 223 -1.97 1.11 12.33
CA LYS A 223 -2.30 1.08 10.88
C LYS A 223 -2.35 -0.35 10.33
N PHE A 224 -1.53 -1.24 10.87
CA PHE A 224 -1.36 -2.61 10.41
C PHE A 224 -1.12 -3.56 11.60
N PRO A 225 -2.20 -4.00 12.29
CA PRO A 225 -2.09 -4.79 13.53
C PRO A 225 -1.35 -6.12 13.41
N ALA A 226 -1.33 -6.70 12.21
CA ALA A 226 -0.60 -7.94 11.94
C ALA A 226 0.91 -7.81 12.18
N PHE A 227 1.46 -6.59 12.11
CA PHE A 227 2.89 -6.34 12.33
C PHE A 227 3.38 -6.77 13.72
N ALA A 228 2.57 -6.58 14.76
CA ALA A 228 2.89 -6.98 16.14
C ALA A 228 3.05 -8.50 16.35
N TYR A 229 2.68 -9.29 15.33
CA TYR A 229 2.76 -10.74 15.35
C TYR A 229 3.82 -11.30 14.39
N TYR A 230 4.58 -10.43 13.72
CA TYR A 230 5.62 -10.88 12.81
C TYR A 230 6.81 -11.41 13.62
N SER A 231 7.24 -12.62 13.28
CA SER A 231 8.43 -13.22 13.88
C SER A 231 9.68 -12.44 13.47
N LEU A 232 10.56 -12.15 14.42
CA LEU A 232 11.85 -11.53 14.15
C LEU A 232 12.64 -12.33 13.10
N GLU A 233 12.93 -13.59 13.39
CA GLU A 233 13.84 -14.42 12.58
C GLU A 233 13.29 -14.82 11.21
N ARG A 234 11.98 -15.05 11.07
CA ARG A 234 11.42 -15.54 9.78
C ARG A 234 10.82 -14.46 8.89
N LYS A 235 10.58 -13.25 9.40
CA LYS A 235 9.84 -12.20 8.68
C LYS A 235 10.57 -10.87 8.68
N ILE A 236 10.84 -10.30 9.85
CA ILE A 236 11.39 -8.94 9.95
C ILE A 236 12.87 -8.93 9.53
N LYS A 237 13.68 -9.79 10.14
CA LYS A 237 15.14 -9.80 9.95
C LYS A 237 15.54 -10.15 8.51
N PRO A 238 14.98 -11.18 7.83
CA PRO A 238 15.34 -11.47 6.45
C PRO A 238 15.03 -10.31 5.49
N VAL A 239 13.91 -9.60 5.69
CA VAL A 239 13.57 -8.45 4.85
C VAL A 239 14.49 -7.27 5.15
N VAL A 240 14.85 -7.04 6.41
CA VAL A 240 15.81 -5.98 6.77
C VAL A 240 17.18 -6.25 6.17
N GLU A 241 17.70 -7.48 6.28
CA GLU A 241 18.97 -7.90 5.68
C GLU A 241 18.93 -7.71 4.16
N PHE A 242 17.86 -8.16 3.51
CA PHE A 242 17.66 -7.94 2.08
C PHE A 242 17.67 -6.45 1.69
N LEU A 243 17.01 -5.57 2.46
CA LEU A 243 17.01 -4.13 2.19
C LEU A 243 18.42 -3.51 2.36
N LEU A 244 19.19 -3.97 3.35
CA LEU A 244 20.58 -3.57 3.54
C LEU A 244 21.46 -4.03 2.36
N ASP A 245 21.29 -5.26 1.89
CA ASP A 245 22.01 -5.82 0.73
C ASP A 245 21.71 -5.05 -0.57
N LEU A 246 20.50 -4.51 -0.71
CA LEU A 246 20.14 -3.60 -1.81
C LEU A 246 20.78 -2.21 -1.70
N GLY A 247 21.49 -1.92 -0.60
CA GLY A 247 22.17 -0.66 -0.35
C GLY A 247 21.30 0.42 0.29
N ILE A 248 20.20 0.05 0.97
CA ILE A 248 19.42 1.00 1.77
C ILE A 248 20.18 1.26 3.08
N PRO A 249 20.49 2.51 3.45
CA PRO A 249 21.15 2.81 4.72
C PRO A 249 20.33 2.36 5.93
N LYS A 250 20.99 1.91 7.01
CA LYS A 250 20.32 1.53 8.27
C LYS A 250 19.39 2.64 8.79
N SER A 251 19.79 3.91 8.64
CA SER A 251 19.01 5.10 9.01
C SER A 251 17.69 5.26 8.25
N ASP A 252 17.58 4.67 7.05
CA ASP A 252 16.43 4.83 6.17
C ASP A 252 15.41 3.68 6.33
N LEU A 253 15.81 2.57 6.96
CA LEU A 253 14.95 1.41 7.21
C LEU A 253 13.68 1.75 8.02
N PRO A 254 13.74 2.57 9.10
CA PRO A 254 12.55 3.03 9.81
C PRO A 254 11.50 3.64 8.87
N THR A 255 11.94 4.48 7.93
CA THR A 255 11.07 5.15 6.96
C THR A 255 10.40 4.14 6.02
N VAL A 256 11.15 3.18 5.51
CA VAL A 256 10.64 2.12 4.61
C VAL A 256 9.61 1.24 5.33
N LEU A 257 9.96 0.75 6.52
CA LEU A 257 9.09 -0.13 7.31
C LEU A 257 7.83 0.60 7.80
N THR A 258 7.93 1.89 8.13
CA THR A 258 6.77 2.72 8.50
C THR A 258 5.82 2.93 7.34
N LYS A 259 6.36 3.18 6.13
CA LYS A 259 5.54 3.35 4.92
C LYS A 259 4.88 2.05 4.47
N ARG A 260 5.57 0.90 4.58
CA ARG A 260 5.08 -0.38 4.08
C ARG A 260 5.49 -1.58 4.96
N PRO A 261 4.86 -1.75 6.14
CA PRO A 261 5.16 -2.88 7.03
C PRO A 261 4.78 -4.24 6.42
N GLN A 262 3.93 -4.26 5.39
CA GLN A 262 3.53 -5.47 4.66
C GLN A 262 4.72 -6.17 3.98
N LEU A 263 5.82 -5.45 3.68
CA LEU A 263 7.00 -6.05 3.06
C LEU A 263 7.53 -7.23 3.88
N CYS A 264 7.57 -7.10 5.21
CA CYS A 264 7.99 -8.18 6.12
C CYS A 264 7.06 -9.41 6.09
N GLY A 265 5.85 -9.27 5.56
CA GLY A 265 4.88 -10.36 5.44
C GLY A 265 4.93 -11.12 4.12
N ILE A 266 5.66 -10.60 3.13
CA ILE A 266 5.71 -11.12 1.76
C ILE A 266 6.99 -11.96 1.60
N SER A 267 6.88 -13.11 0.91
CA SER A 267 8.05 -13.96 0.65
C SER A 267 9.06 -13.26 -0.26
N LEU A 268 10.33 -13.30 0.12
CA LEU A 268 11.43 -12.77 -0.67
C LEU A 268 11.60 -13.55 -1.99
N SER A 269 11.72 -14.87 -1.91
CA SER A 269 11.97 -15.75 -3.07
C SER A 269 10.78 -15.86 -4.01
N GLU A 270 9.58 -16.01 -3.46
CA GLU A 270 8.39 -16.31 -4.25
C GLU A 270 7.69 -15.04 -4.78
N ASN A 271 7.99 -13.86 -4.22
CA ASN A 271 7.23 -12.64 -4.55
C ASN A 271 8.10 -11.40 -4.75
N LEU A 272 8.85 -10.94 -3.74
CA LEU A 272 9.55 -9.64 -3.84
C LEU A 272 10.62 -9.65 -4.94
N ILE A 273 11.47 -10.68 -4.97
CA ILE A 273 12.52 -10.80 -6.00
C ILE A 273 11.90 -10.99 -7.39
N PRO A 274 10.95 -11.91 -7.63
CA PRO A 274 10.25 -12.00 -8.92
C PRO A 274 9.56 -10.71 -9.37
N THR A 275 9.02 -9.92 -8.44
CA THR A 275 8.40 -8.62 -8.74
C THR A 275 9.45 -7.60 -9.16
N MET A 276 10.61 -7.60 -8.51
CA MET A 276 11.74 -6.76 -8.92
C MET A 276 12.25 -7.15 -10.31
N THR A 277 12.45 -8.45 -10.60
CA THR A 277 12.85 -8.92 -11.93
C THR A 277 11.85 -8.50 -13.01
N PHE A 278 10.55 -8.59 -12.71
CA PHE A 278 9.50 -8.12 -13.61
C PHE A 278 9.61 -6.60 -13.88
N LEU A 279 9.83 -5.79 -12.86
CA LEU A 279 10.00 -4.34 -12.99
C LEU A 279 11.31 -3.97 -13.72
N GLU A 280 12.38 -4.75 -13.55
CA GLU A 280 13.62 -4.61 -14.32
C GLU A 280 13.39 -4.85 -15.82
N ASN A 281 12.56 -5.84 -16.19
CA ASN A 281 12.16 -6.08 -17.58
C ASN A 281 11.33 -4.93 -18.18
N LEU A 282 10.65 -4.14 -17.33
CA LEU A 282 9.96 -2.90 -17.71
C LEU A 282 10.89 -1.67 -17.73
N GLY A 283 12.19 -1.86 -17.52
CA GLY A 283 13.21 -0.81 -17.60
C GLY A 283 13.49 -0.09 -16.29
N VAL A 284 13.05 -0.61 -15.13
CA VAL A 284 13.48 -0.08 -13.83
C VAL A 284 14.98 -0.37 -13.64
N ASP A 285 15.75 0.67 -13.30
CA ASP A 285 17.20 0.52 -13.11
C ASP A 285 17.50 -0.25 -11.82
N LYS A 286 18.04 -1.47 -11.98
CA LYS A 286 18.49 -2.34 -10.88
C LYS A 286 19.43 -1.64 -9.90
N ARG A 287 20.26 -0.69 -10.37
CA ARG A 287 21.20 0.05 -9.52
C ARG A 287 20.51 1.08 -8.63
N GLN A 288 19.24 1.39 -8.89
CA GLN A 288 18.47 2.40 -8.15
C GLN A 288 17.45 1.80 -7.19
N TRP A 289 17.42 0.47 -6.99
CA TRP A 289 16.44 -0.18 -6.12
C TRP A 289 16.34 0.42 -4.72
N ALA A 290 17.47 0.72 -4.08
CA ALA A 290 17.47 1.41 -2.78
C ALA A 290 16.66 2.70 -2.80
N LYS A 291 16.84 3.54 -3.83
CA LYS A 291 16.12 4.81 -3.96
C LYS A 291 14.65 4.61 -4.34
N VAL A 292 14.34 3.62 -5.20
CA VAL A 292 12.97 3.28 -5.60
C VAL A 292 12.15 2.84 -4.39
N ILE A 293 12.69 1.89 -3.61
CA ILE A 293 12.05 1.35 -2.40
C ILE A 293 11.92 2.44 -1.34
N TYR A 294 12.96 3.27 -1.11
CA TYR A 294 12.88 4.37 -0.17
C TYR A 294 11.76 5.37 -0.51
N ARG A 295 11.61 5.72 -1.80
CA ARG A 295 10.56 6.62 -2.28
C ARG A 295 9.19 5.99 -2.12
N PHE A 296 9.00 4.78 -2.64
CA PHE A 296 7.70 4.13 -2.70
C PHE A 296 7.80 2.60 -2.54
N PRO A 297 7.91 2.12 -1.28
CA PRO A 297 8.07 0.69 -1.04
C PRO A 297 6.83 -0.13 -1.44
N ALA A 298 5.67 0.53 -1.54
CA ALA A 298 4.43 -0.08 -2.00
C ALA A 298 4.51 -0.62 -3.44
N LEU A 299 5.45 -0.13 -4.27
CA LEU A 299 5.65 -0.64 -5.63
C LEU A 299 5.77 -2.17 -5.67
N LEU A 300 6.51 -2.75 -4.71
CA LEU A 300 6.77 -4.20 -4.62
C LEU A 300 5.57 -5.02 -4.12
N THR A 301 4.44 -4.37 -3.85
CA THR A 301 3.23 -5.00 -3.31
C THR A 301 2.04 -4.93 -4.24
N TYR A 302 2.17 -4.24 -5.38
CA TYR A 302 1.13 -4.22 -6.40
C TYR A 302 1.14 -5.50 -7.22
N SER A 303 -0.03 -5.90 -7.72
CA SER A 303 -0.14 -7.00 -8.67
C SER A 303 0.51 -6.62 -10.00
N ARG A 304 0.99 -7.62 -10.76
CA ARG A 304 1.54 -7.40 -12.10
C ARG A 304 0.56 -6.67 -13.01
N GLN A 305 -0.70 -7.13 -13.03
CA GLN A 305 -1.78 -6.49 -13.79
C GLN A 305 -1.93 -4.99 -13.49
N LYS A 306 -1.80 -4.57 -12.22
CA LYS A 306 -1.91 -3.15 -11.85
C LYS A 306 -0.76 -2.32 -12.44
N VAL A 307 0.45 -2.88 -12.45
CA VAL A 307 1.62 -2.25 -13.06
C VAL A 307 1.47 -2.20 -14.58
N GLU A 308 1.08 -3.31 -15.20
CA GLU A 308 0.88 -3.43 -16.65
C GLU A 308 -0.13 -2.41 -17.17
N VAL A 309 -1.31 -2.30 -16.55
CA VAL A 309 -2.32 -1.30 -16.92
C VAL A 309 -1.76 0.14 -16.86
N THR A 310 -0.86 0.42 -15.91
CA THR A 310 -0.19 1.73 -15.83
C THR A 310 0.83 1.91 -16.96
N VAL A 311 1.61 0.87 -17.27
CA VAL A 311 2.61 0.88 -18.36
C VAL A 311 1.94 1.00 -19.72
N ASP A 312 0.82 0.32 -19.94
CA ASP A 312 0.03 0.40 -21.17
C ASP A 312 -0.49 1.82 -21.36
N PHE A 313 -1.06 2.43 -20.31
CA PHE A 313 -1.45 3.84 -20.35
C PHE A 313 -0.28 4.77 -20.69
N LEU A 314 0.90 4.59 -20.07
CA LEU A 314 2.06 5.42 -20.38
C LEU A 314 2.52 5.23 -21.84
N SER A 315 2.42 4.02 -22.36
CA SER A 315 2.73 3.70 -23.76
C SER A 315 1.71 4.34 -24.71
N GLU A 316 0.41 4.27 -24.39
CA GLU A 316 -0.68 4.96 -25.12
C GLU A 316 -0.45 6.47 -25.19
N MET A 317 0.11 7.06 -24.13
CA MET A 317 0.44 8.49 -24.10
C MET A 317 1.67 8.85 -24.97
N GLY A 318 2.33 7.87 -25.61
CA GLY A 318 3.43 8.09 -26.54
C GLY A 318 4.83 7.99 -25.91
N LEU A 319 4.96 7.45 -24.70
CA LEU A 319 6.27 7.25 -24.08
C LEU A 319 6.96 5.97 -24.58
N SER A 320 8.28 6.05 -24.80
CA SER A 320 9.09 4.88 -25.08
C SER A 320 9.27 4.02 -23.83
N ALA A 321 9.52 2.71 -24.02
CA ALA A 321 9.81 1.78 -22.91
C ALA A 321 10.94 2.27 -21.99
N GLU A 322 11.99 2.87 -22.57
CA GLU A 322 13.09 3.48 -21.79
C GLU A 322 12.59 4.65 -20.92
N SER A 323 11.73 5.51 -21.47
CA SER A 323 11.16 6.65 -20.73
C SER A 323 10.23 6.17 -19.61
N ILE A 324 9.46 5.11 -19.85
CA ILE A 324 8.60 4.48 -18.85
C ILE A 324 9.44 3.92 -17.70
N GLY A 325 10.51 3.16 -18.00
CA GLY A 325 11.45 2.67 -17.00
C GLY A 325 12.06 3.79 -16.14
N LYS A 326 12.43 4.91 -16.77
CA LYS A 326 12.91 6.12 -16.06
C LYS A 326 11.84 6.75 -15.16
N ILE A 327 10.57 6.77 -15.58
CA ILE A 327 9.45 7.25 -14.74
C ILE A 327 9.24 6.31 -13.56
N LEU A 328 9.15 5.00 -13.79
CA LEU A 328 8.98 4.01 -12.72
C LEU A 328 10.14 4.07 -11.70
N THR A 329 11.35 4.40 -12.15
CA THR A 329 12.52 4.57 -11.26
C THR A 329 12.48 5.88 -10.46
N ARG A 330 12.09 7.01 -11.09
CA ARG A 330 12.14 8.34 -10.44
C ARG A 330 10.87 8.68 -9.66
N TYR A 331 9.72 8.25 -10.16
CA TYR A 331 8.39 8.52 -9.60
C TYR A 331 7.50 7.26 -9.64
N PRO A 332 7.86 6.20 -8.89
CA PRO A 332 7.09 4.95 -8.83
C PRO A 332 5.65 5.12 -8.30
N ASN A 333 5.36 6.22 -7.62
CA ASN A 333 4.03 6.56 -7.12
C ASN A 333 2.95 6.60 -8.21
N ILE A 334 3.34 6.79 -9.49
CA ILE A 334 2.37 6.84 -10.60
C ILE A 334 1.51 5.58 -10.70
N VAL A 335 2.06 4.41 -10.35
CA VAL A 335 1.36 3.10 -10.33
C VAL A 335 0.23 3.07 -9.30
N SER A 336 0.26 3.94 -8.29
CA SER A 336 -0.77 3.97 -7.26
C SER A 336 -2.10 4.55 -7.72
N TYR A 337 -2.10 5.35 -8.79
CA TYR A 337 -3.29 6.01 -9.29
C TYR A 337 -4.16 5.06 -10.12
N ASN A 338 -5.46 5.29 -10.13
CA ASN A 338 -6.34 4.63 -11.11
C ASN A 338 -6.08 5.24 -12.50
N VAL A 339 -5.92 4.40 -13.52
CA VAL A 339 -5.72 4.89 -14.89
C VAL A 339 -6.97 5.64 -15.36
N ASP A 340 -8.15 5.04 -15.22
CA ASP A 340 -9.38 5.56 -15.82
C ASP A 340 -10.00 6.69 -15.00
N ASP A 341 -9.93 6.62 -13.67
CA ASP A 341 -10.54 7.67 -12.82
C ASP A 341 -9.60 8.87 -12.59
N LYS A 342 -8.29 8.71 -12.82
CA LYS A 342 -7.30 9.71 -12.42
C LYS A 342 -6.33 10.08 -13.52
N LEU A 343 -5.57 9.12 -14.05
CA LEU A 343 -4.49 9.45 -15.00
C LEU A 343 -5.03 9.92 -16.36
N ARG A 344 -6.03 9.23 -16.91
CA ARG A 344 -6.63 9.52 -18.22
C ARG A 344 -7.39 10.86 -18.23
N PRO A 345 -8.27 11.17 -17.25
CA PRO A 345 -8.90 12.50 -17.17
C PRO A 345 -7.88 13.63 -17.00
N THR A 346 -6.80 13.39 -16.24
CA THR A 346 -5.74 14.39 -16.08
C THR A 346 -4.93 14.59 -17.38
N ALA A 347 -4.71 13.52 -18.15
CA ALA A 347 -4.11 13.62 -19.48
C ALA A 347 -4.98 14.44 -20.43
N GLU A 348 -6.29 14.18 -20.44
CA GLU A 348 -7.25 14.92 -21.27
C GLU A 348 -7.31 16.39 -20.89
N TYR A 349 -7.27 16.70 -19.59
CA TYR A 349 -7.19 18.07 -19.10
C TYR A 349 -5.95 18.80 -19.62
N PHE A 350 -4.75 18.20 -19.50
CA PHE A 350 -3.54 18.85 -20.03
C PHE A 350 -3.54 18.92 -21.56
N ARG A 351 -4.17 17.95 -22.24
CA ARG A 351 -4.29 17.96 -23.70
C ARG A 351 -5.20 19.09 -24.18
N SER A 352 -6.27 19.42 -23.45
CA SER A 352 -7.13 20.57 -23.77
C SER A 352 -6.40 21.92 -23.62
N LEU A 353 -5.31 21.95 -22.84
CA LEU A 353 -4.40 23.09 -22.74
C LEU A 353 -3.29 23.10 -23.81
N GLY A 354 -3.34 22.18 -24.79
CA GLY A 354 -2.36 22.08 -25.87
C GLY A 354 -1.01 21.48 -25.43
N VAL A 355 -0.96 20.78 -24.29
CA VAL A 355 0.29 20.21 -23.76
C VAL A 355 0.56 18.82 -24.34
N ASP A 356 1.81 18.58 -24.73
CA ASP A 356 2.30 17.24 -25.04
C ASP A 356 2.40 16.39 -23.75
N ILE A 357 1.53 15.38 -23.68
CA ILE A 357 1.39 14.53 -22.51
C ILE A 357 2.61 13.64 -22.27
N ALA A 358 3.27 13.14 -23.33
CA ALA A 358 4.46 12.31 -23.20
C ALA A 358 5.60 13.11 -22.55
N ILE A 359 5.80 14.34 -23.04
CA ILE A 359 6.83 15.25 -22.50
C ILE A 359 6.52 15.61 -21.06
N LEU A 360 5.26 15.93 -20.74
CA LEU A 360 4.85 16.29 -19.39
C LEU A 360 5.02 15.12 -18.40
N LEU A 361 4.58 13.92 -18.76
CA LEU A 361 4.76 12.71 -17.93
C LEU A 361 6.23 12.38 -17.70
N HIS A 362 7.07 12.52 -18.73
CA HIS A 362 8.50 12.25 -18.59
C HIS A 362 9.21 13.26 -17.68
N ARG A 363 8.84 14.55 -17.75
CA ARG A 363 9.49 15.62 -16.98
C ARG A 363 8.90 15.83 -15.59
N CYS A 364 7.58 15.75 -15.46
CA CYS A 364 6.83 16.12 -14.26
C CYS A 364 5.65 15.17 -14.00
N PRO A 365 5.88 13.86 -13.81
CA PRO A 365 4.80 12.89 -13.60
C PRO A 365 3.95 13.18 -12.35
N GLN A 366 4.47 13.93 -11.38
CA GLN A 366 3.75 14.33 -10.18
C GLN A 366 2.49 15.18 -10.45
N THR A 367 2.42 15.88 -11.59
CA THR A 367 1.23 16.69 -11.93
C THR A 367 -0.01 15.82 -12.12
N PHE A 368 0.16 14.56 -12.52
CA PHE A 368 -0.92 13.58 -12.70
C PHE A 368 -1.52 13.07 -11.38
N GLY A 369 -0.87 13.36 -10.25
CA GLY A 369 -1.43 13.10 -8.93
C GLY A 369 -2.39 14.17 -8.44
N LEU A 370 -2.36 15.37 -9.00
CA LEU A 370 -3.09 16.54 -8.52
C LEU A 370 -4.57 16.50 -8.90
N SER A 371 -5.45 17.00 -8.01
CA SER A 371 -6.88 17.10 -8.30
C SER A 371 -7.13 18.12 -9.40
N ILE A 372 -7.94 17.78 -10.40
CA ILE A 372 -8.29 18.72 -11.46
C ILE A 372 -9.04 19.92 -10.85
N GLU A 373 -10.13 19.67 -10.12
CA GLU A 373 -10.96 20.75 -9.57
C GLU A 373 -10.30 21.50 -8.40
N ALA A 374 -9.54 20.80 -7.54
CA ALA A 374 -8.98 21.45 -6.34
C ALA A 374 -7.58 22.04 -6.55
N ASN A 375 -6.86 21.64 -7.59
CA ASN A 375 -5.48 22.10 -7.81
C ASN A 375 -5.26 22.64 -9.22
N LEU A 376 -5.61 21.87 -10.26
CA LEU A 376 -5.26 22.26 -11.63
C LEU A 376 -6.09 23.44 -12.14
N LYS A 377 -7.39 23.27 -12.19
CA LYS A 377 -8.32 24.26 -12.72
C LYS A 377 -8.21 25.63 -12.05
N PRO A 378 -8.09 25.76 -10.71
CA PRO A 378 -7.91 27.06 -10.08
C PRO A 378 -6.65 27.82 -10.56
N VAL A 379 -5.54 27.12 -10.77
CA VAL A 379 -4.29 27.74 -11.27
C VAL A 379 -4.47 28.16 -12.73
N THR A 380 -5.13 27.34 -13.55
CA THR A 380 -5.44 27.68 -14.95
C THR A 380 -6.34 28.91 -15.05
N GLU A 381 -7.46 28.91 -14.31
CA GLU A 381 -8.43 30.01 -14.27
C GLU A 381 -7.77 31.30 -13.80
N PHE A 382 -6.92 31.22 -12.76
CA PHE A 382 -6.13 32.37 -12.29
C PHE A 382 -5.37 33.05 -13.43
N PHE A 383 -4.66 32.30 -14.28
CA PHE A 383 -3.90 32.88 -15.40
C PHE A 383 -4.82 33.35 -16.53
N LEU A 384 -5.91 32.62 -16.83
CA LEU A 384 -6.89 33.04 -17.84
C LEU A 384 -7.52 34.40 -17.49
N GLU A 385 -7.96 34.58 -16.25
CA GLU A 385 -8.53 35.83 -15.73
C GLU A 385 -7.56 37.00 -15.83
N ARG A 386 -6.25 36.73 -15.84
CA ARG A 386 -5.16 37.72 -15.96
C ARG A 386 -4.72 37.94 -17.41
N GLY A 387 -5.50 37.40 -18.35
CA GLY A 387 -5.34 37.61 -19.78
C GLY A 387 -4.15 36.86 -20.37
N TYR A 388 -3.82 35.68 -19.84
CA TYR A 388 -3.01 34.69 -20.55
C TYR A 388 -3.91 33.84 -21.42
N SER A 389 -3.46 33.48 -22.62
CA SER A 389 -4.19 32.56 -23.48
C SER A 389 -4.01 31.11 -23.03
N ILE A 390 -4.85 30.20 -23.53
CA ILE A 390 -4.66 28.75 -23.33
C ILE A 390 -3.29 28.29 -23.86
N GLU A 391 -2.83 28.85 -24.98
CA GLU A 391 -1.51 28.55 -25.56
C GLU A 391 -0.36 29.03 -24.66
N ASP A 392 -0.49 30.21 -24.06
CA ASP A 392 0.49 30.71 -23.09
C ASP A 392 0.60 29.76 -21.89
N ILE A 393 -0.55 29.33 -21.34
CA ILE A 393 -0.61 28.41 -20.19
C ILE A 393 -0.02 27.04 -20.57
N GLY A 394 -0.38 26.51 -21.75
CA GLY A 394 0.19 25.27 -22.29
C GLY A 394 1.72 25.35 -22.42
N THR A 395 2.23 26.49 -22.89
CA THR A 395 3.67 26.77 -22.96
C THR A 395 4.31 26.82 -21.57
N MET A 396 3.67 27.47 -20.60
CA MET A 396 4.14 27.55 -19.22
C MET A 396 4.26 26.15 -18.58
N ILE A 397 3.25 25.30 -18.73
CA ILE A 397 3.23 23.93 -18.20
C ILE A 397 4.30 23.07 -18.86
N SER A 398 4.42 23.15 -20.18
CA SER A 398 5.41 22.36 -20.94
C SER A 398 6.85 22.70 -20.54
N ARG A 399 7.09 23.97 -20.17
CA ARG A 399 8.39 24.44 -19.66
C ARG A 399 8.60 24.12 -18.19
N TYR A 400 7.54 24.16 -17.37
CA TYR A 400 7.64 24.02 -15.93
C TYR A 400 6.34 23.50 -15.29
N GLY A 401 6.07 22.19 -15.46
CA GLY A 401 4.87 21.54 -14.91
C GLY A 401 4.73 21.65 -13.38
N ALA A 402 5.84 21.85 -12.66
CA ALA A 402 5.82 22.09 -11.21
C ALA A 402 5.04 23.35 -10.81
N LEU A 403 4.76 24.29 -11.72
CA LEU A 403 3.88 25.43 -11.48
C LEU A 403 2.57 25.04 -10.79
N TYR A 404 1.97 23.93 -11.23
CA TYR A 404 0.70 23.41 -10.70
C TYR A 404 0.81 22.72 -9.34
N THR A 405 2.03 22.43 -8.89
CA THR A 405 2.27 21.82 -7.58
C THR A 405 2.33 22.84 -6.44
N PHE A 406 2.35 24.13 -6.77
CA PHE A 406 2.38 25.21 -5.79
C PHE A 406 0.99 25.60 -5.32
N SER A 407 0.90 26.04 -4.06
CA SER A 407 -0.31 26.66 -3.53
C SER A 407 -0.63 27.93 -4.33
N LEU A 408 -1.87 28.04 -4.80
CA LEU A 408 -2.34 29.23 -5.49
C LEU A 408 -2.26 30.45 -4.56
N ALA A 409 -2.85 30.34 -3.36
CA ALA A 409 -2.93 31.44 -2.39
C ALA A 409 -1.58 31.80 -1.76
N GLU A 410 -0.80 30.80 -1.32
CA GLU A 410 0.41 31.05 -0.53
C GLU A 410 1.68 31.24 -1.37
N ASN A 411 1.62 31.01 -2.68
CA ASN A 411 2.80 31.05 -3.53
C ASN A 411 2.55 31.77 -4.87
N VAL A 412 1.61 31.29 -5.67
CA VAL A 412 1.42 31.84 -7.03
C VAL A 412 0.92 33.29 -6.97
N ILE A 413 -0.13 33.57 -6.20
CA ILE A 413 -0.73 34.91 -6.07
C ILE A 413 0.30 35.96 -5.58
N PRO A 414 0.97 35.79 -4.42
CA PRO A 414 1.87 36.82 -3.90
C PRO A 414 3.05 37.10 -4.83
N LYS A 415 3.56 36.06 -5.52
CA LYS A 415 4.65 36.23 -6.48
C LYS A 415 4.19 36.91 -7.75
N TRP A 416 2.97 36.64 -8.22
CA TRP A 416 2.40 37.33 -9.37
C TRP A 416 2.13 38.80 -9.07
N GLU A 417 1.57 39.12 -7.90
CA GLU A 417 1.37 40.51 -7.44
C GLU A 417 2.69 41.27 -7.36
N PHE A 418 3.72 40.65 -6.78
CA PHE A 418 5.05 41.26 -6.78
C PHE A 418 5.60 41.43 -8.20
N PHE A 419 5.38 40.47 -9.10
CA PHE A 419 5.83 40.56 -10.48
C PHE A 419 5.24 41.79 -11.20
N LEU A 420 4.00 42.17 -10.91
CA LEU A 420 3.38 43.39 -11.47
C LEU A 420 4.07 44.68 -11.05
N THR A 421 4.77 44.69 -9.90
CA THR A 421 5.60 45.82 -9.46
C THR A 421 6.97 45.87 -10.15
N MET A 422 7.31 44.81 -10.89
CA MET A 422 8.56 44.70 -11.62
C MET A 422 8.40 45.26 -13.04
N ASP A 423 9.46 45.87 -13.59
CA ASP A 423 9.47 46.45 -14.95
C ASP A 423 9.67 45.37 -16.04
N TYR A 424 8.83 44.33 -16.01
CA TYR A 424 8.82 43.25 -16.99
C TYR A 424 7.42 43.08 -17.60
N PRO A 425 7.34 42.78 -18.92
CA PRO A 425 6.07 42.43 -19.53
C PRO A 425 5.55 41.09 -19.00
N LYS A 426 4.22 40.95 -18.87
CA LYS A 426 3.59 39.70 -18.38
C LYS A 426 3.97 38.45 -19.19
N GLN A 427 4.28 38.62 -20.47
CA GLN A 427 4.75 37.55 -21.38
C GLN A 427 6.10 36.97 -20.95
N GLU A 428 6.88 37.67 -20.12
CA GLU A 428 8.13 37.12 -19.57
C GLU A 428 7.87 35.89 -18.67
N LEU A 429 6.70 35.83 -18.00
CA LEU A 429 6.30 34.67 -17.21
C LEU A 429 5.98 33.44 -18.08
N VAL A 430 5.60 33.62 -19.35
CA VAL A 430 5.44 32.52 -20.31
C VAL A 430 6.79 31.94 -20.72
N LYS A 431 7.78 32.81 -20.91
CA LYS A 431 9.15 32.43 -21.26
C LYS A 431 9.89 31.78 -20.09
N PHE A 432 9.62 32.23 -18.87
CA PHE A 432 10.28 31.79 -17.64
C PHE A 432 9.30 31.54 -16.48
N PRO A 433 8.43 30.51 -16.58
CA PRO A 433 7.49 30.15 -15.51
C PRO A 433 8.19 29.66 -14.24
N GLN A 434 9.48 29.30 -14.30
CA GLN A 434 10.30 28.94 -13.14
C GLN A 434 10.42 30.08 -12.12
N TYR A 435 10.06 31.32 -12.50
CA TYR A 435 9.87 32.44 -11.58
C TYR A 435 9.12 32.02 -10.30
N PHE A 436 8.00 31.30 -10.45
CA PHE A 436 7.17 30.85 -9.32
C PHE A 436 7.85 29.82 -8.41
N GLY A 437 8.93 29.18 -8.88
CA GLY A 437 9.73 28.23 -8.08
C GLY A 437 10.73 28.89 -7.13
N TYR A 438 11.09 30.15 -7.33
CA TYR A 438 12.06 30.85 -6.47
C TYR A 438 11.38 31.47 -5.25
N SER A 439 12.11 31.59 -4.13
CA SER A 439 11.62 32.26 -2.92
C SER A 439 11.39 33.75 -3.17
N LEU A 440 10.22 34.26 -2.78
CA LEU A 440 9.86 35.67 -2.94
C LEU A 440 10.81 36.57 -2.12
N GLU A 441 10.95 36.28 -0.83
CA GLU A 441 11.73 37.09 0.11
C GLU A 441 13.24 36.85 -0.01
N ALA A 442 13.67 35.60 -0.20
CA ALA A 442 15.10 35.28 -0.16
C ALA A 442 15.81 35.43 -1.52
N ARG A 443 15.07 35.46 -2.63
CA ARG A 443 15.65 35.43 -3.99
C ARG A 443 15.11 36.51 -4.90
N ILE A 444 13.78 36.59 -5.06
CA ILE A 444 13.16 37.45 -6.08
C ILE A 444 13.33 38.93 -5.69
N LYS A 445 12.82 39.33 -4.53
CA LYS A 445 12.87 40.72 -4.04
C LYS A 445 14.30 41.27 -3.94
N PRO A 446 15.26 40.59 -3.27
CA PRO A 446 16.61 41.16 -3.10
C PRO A 446 17.35 41.33 -4.43
N ARG A 447 17.22 40.36 -5.35
CA ARG A 447 17.92 40.46 -6.64
C ARG A 447 17.29 41.48 -7.57
N TYR A 448 15.97 41.60 -7.57
CA TYR A 448 15.32 42.65 -8.36
C TYR A 448 15.69 44.04 -7.85
N ALA A 449 15.76 44.24 -6.53
CA ALA A 449 16.21 45.51 -5.93
C ALA A 449 17.60 45.92 -6.42
N LEU A 450 18.57 45.00 -6.41
CA LEU A 450 19.94 45.25 -6.91
C LEU A 450 19.97 45.62 -8.41
N VAL A 451 19.15 44.95 -9.23
CA VAL A 451 19.07 45.25 -10.66
C VAL A 451 18.45 46.63 -10.91
N LYS A 452 17.41 46.97 -10.14
CA LYS A 452 16.72 48.25 -10.20
C LYS A 452 17.62 49.40 -9.75
N GLU A 453 18.32 49.23 -8.63
CA GLU A 453 19.29 50.21 -8.10
C GLU A 453 20.46 50.43 -9.08
N ALA A 454 20.95 49.37 -9.71
CA ALA A 454 21.99 49.47 -10.72
C ALA A 454 21.52 50.13 -12.04
N GLY A 455 20.20 50.35 -12.21
CA GLY A 455 19.62 50.98 -13.40
C GLY A 455 19.83 50.19 -14.70
N VAL A 456 20.07 48.87 -14.61
CA VAL A 456 20.30 48.01 -15.78
C VAL A 456 19.12 47.09 -16.04
N LYS A 457 18.91 46.73 -17.30
CA LYS A 457 17.94 45.71 -17.70
C LYS A 457 18.63 44.37 -17.93
N LEU A 458 18.17 43.35 -17.21
CA LEU A 458 18.55 41.95 -17.38
C LEU A 458 17.32 41.12 -17.70
N LEU A 459 17.50 39.95 -18.30
CA LEU A 459 16.39 39.00 -18.48
C LEU A 459 16.06 38.34 -17.14
N LEU A 460 14.78 38.00 -16.92
CA LEU A 460 14.33 37.44 -15.64
C LEU A 460 15.06 36.15 -15.27
N ASN A 461 15.37 35.31 -16.27
CA ASN A 461 16.14 34.09 -16.08
C ASN A 461 17.58 34.36 -15.60
N GLN A 462 18.23 35.44 -16.09
CA GLN A 462 19.57 35.85 -15.66
C GLN A 462 19.55 36.37 -14.23
N VAL A 463 18.49 37.09 -13.85
CA VAL A 463 18.33 37.58 -12.48
C VAL A 463 18.19 36.41 -11.50
N LEU A 464 17.36 35.42 -11.81
CA LEU A 464 16.95 34.42 -10.81
C LEU A 464 17.72 33.10 -10.87
N SER A 465 18.14 32.64 -12.06
CA SER A 465 18.71 31.29 -12.22
C SER A 465 20.21 31.21 -11.93
N LEU A 466 20.94 32.32 -12.07
CA LEU A 466 22.39 32.34 -11.87
C LEU A 466 22.77 32.14 -10.40
N SER A 467 23.91 31.49 -10.15
CA SER A 467 24.54 31.48 -8.82
C SER A 467 24.81 32.91 -8.34
N TYR A 468 25.03 33.12 -7.04
CA TYR A 468 25.31 34.45 -6.50
C TYR A 468 26.50 35.12 -7.20
N HIS A 469 27.61 34.41 -7.35
CA HIS A 469 28.80 34.88 -8.05
C HIS A 469 28.51 35.24 -9.52
N ASN A 470 27.79 34.37 -10.26
CA ASN A 470 27.54 34.61 -11.68
C ASN A 470 26.52 35.74 -11.90
N PHE A 471 25.56 35.89 -10.98
CA PHE A 471 24.63 37.02 -10.98
C PHE A 471 25.37 38.34 -10.75
N ASP A 472 26.23 38.41 -9.73
CA ASP A 472 27.06 39.60 -9.45
C ASP A 472 27.97 39.95 -10.63
N LYS A 473 28.63 38.96 -11.23
CA LYS A 473 29.42 39.15 -12.45
C LYS A 473 28.58 39.69 -13.61
N ALA A 474 27.38 39.14 -13.84
CA ALA A 474 26.49 39.58 -14.90
C ALA A 474 26.02 41.03 -14.67
N LEU A 475 25.66 41.38 -13.43
CA LEU A 475 25.26 42.73 -13.03
C LEU A 475 26.39 43.72 -13.27
N LYS A 476 27.58 43.46 -12.72
CA LYS A 476 28.77 44.31 -12.90
C LYS A 476 29.16 44.47 -14.37
N THR A 477 29.09 43.41 -15.15
CA THR A 477 29.39 43.45 -16.59
C THR A 477 28.39 44.35 -17.33
N LYS A 478 27.09 44.25 -16.99
CA LYS A 478 26.06 45.07 -17.62
C LYS A 478 26.18 46.54 -17.21
N MET A 479 26.49 46.81 -15.95
CA MET A 479 26.79 48.16 -15.45
C MET A 479 27.97 48.76 -16.21
N LYS A 480 29.11 48.06 -16.32
CA LYS A 480 30.29 48.55 -17.07
C LYS A 480 29.96 48.89 -18.53
N LYS A 481 29.20 48.02 -19.21
CA LYS A 481 28.76 48.28 -20.59
C LYS A 481 27.91 49.55 -20.68
N MET A 482 26.95 49.74 -19.77
CA MET A 482 26.10 50.93 -19.75
C MET A 482 26.91 52.22 -19.54
N HIS A 483 27.89 52.21 -18.65
CA HIS A 483 28.77 53.37 -18.41
C HIS A 483 29.66 53.66 -19.63
N SER A 484 30.19 52.61 -20.29
CA SER A 484 30.93 52.76 -21.54
C SER A 484 30.08 53.38 -22.66
N TYR A 485 28.83 52.96 -22.82
CA TYR A 485 27.95 53.55 -23.84
C TYR A 485 27.62 55.03 -23.57
N ARG A 486 27.37 55.40 -22.30
CA ARG A 486 27.14 56.80 -21.92
C ARG A 486 28.38 57.67 -22.17
N ALA A 487 29.56 57.18 -21.79
CA ALA A 487 30.81 57.89 -22.04
C ALA A 487 31.08 58.10 -23.55
N SER A 488 30.71 57.14 -24.40
CA SER A 488 30.87 57.26 -25.87
C SER A 488 29.82 58.16 -26.54
N SER A 489 28.59 58.23 -26.01
CA SER A 489 27.57 59.14 -26.52
C SER A 489 27.86 60.60 -26.18
N ASP A 490 28.41 60.87 -24.99
CA ASP A 490 28.73 62.23 -24.55
C ASP A 490 29.93 62.82 -25.33
N THR A 491 30.86 61.97 -25.78
CA THR A 491 31.97 62.40 -26.64
C THR A 491 31.55 62.71 -28.08
N ASN A 492 30.49 62.07 -28.60
CA ASN A 492 30.00 62.32 -29.96
C ASN A 492 29.08 63.55 -30.05
N SER A 493 28.47 64.01 -28.95
CA SER A 493 27.66 65.24 -28.92
C SER A 493 28.48 66.53 -28.84
N CYS A 494 29.81 66.45 -28.68
CA CYS A 494 30.68 67.61 -28.50
C CYS A 494 31.43 68.03 -29.79
N GLN A 495 31.18 67.39 -30.94
CA GLN A 495 31.86 67.71 -32.21
C GLN A 495 31.04 68.56 -33.21
N ASP A 496 29.78 68.90 -32.93
CA ASP A 496 28.91 69.66 -33.86
C ASP A 496 28.63 71.11 -33.42
N LEU A 497 29.63 71.82 -32.90
CA LEU A 497 29.57 73.27 -32.70
C LEU A 497 30.88 73.92 -33.19
N GLN A 498 31.01 74.06 -34.51
CA GLN A 498 31.93 75.03 -35.11
C GLN A 498 31.23 76.41 -35.14
N PRO A 499 31.77 77.44 -34.47
CA PRO A 499 31.25 78.80 -34.62
C PRO A 499 31.75 79.38 -35.94
N GLY A 500 30.81 79.91 -36.74
CA GLY A 500 31.15 80.71 -37.91
C GLY A 500 31.97 81.94 -37.52
N ILE A 501 32.97 82.26 -38.33
CA ILE A 501 33.60 83.57 -38.38
C ILE A 501 33.71 83.94 -39.87
N GLU A 502 33.36 85.20 -40.10
CA GLU A 502 33.19 86.00 -41.33
C GLU A 502 34.22 85.81 -42.45
#